data_AF-A0A6G9QIJ4-F1
#
_entry.id   AF-A0A6G9QIJ4-F1
#
_cell.length_a   1.000
_cell.length_b   1.000
_cell.length_c   1.000
_cell.angle_alpha   90.00
_cell.angle_beta   90.00
_cell.angle_gamma   90.00
#
_symmetry.space_group_name_H-M   'P 1'
#
loop_
_entity.id
_entity.type
_entity.pdbx_description
1 polymer ?
#
loop_
_entity_poly.entity_id
_entity_poly.type
_entity_poly.pdbx_seq_one_letter_code
_entity_poly.pdbx_strand_id
1 'polypeptide(L)' 'MNTLIEYEASKLADLFDQGDRIAMHMFMENMHMPIDVQNKLMEEISALNHIDQNSIGKIIENYGQSQFSERLTL' A
#
# COMPACT_ATOMS: atom_id res chain seq x y z
N MET A 1 -2.44 0.84 -13.39
CA MET A 1 -2.82 1.78 -12.32
C MET A 1 -4.09 2.52 -12.67
N ASN A 2 -5.11 2.36 -11.82
CA ASN A 2 -6.30 3.21 -11.80
C ASN A 2 -6.01 4.49 -11.01
N THR A 3 -6.72 5.59 -11.27
CA THR A 3 -6.52 6.91 -10.63
C THR A 3 -6.59 6.86 -9.10
N LEU A 4 -7.38 5.94 -8.53
CA LEU A 4 -7.44 5.71 -7.08
C LEU A 4 -6.10 5.18 -6.54
N ILE A 5 -5.51 4.20 -7.21
CA ILE A 5 -4.25 3.58 -6.79
C ILE A 5 -3.09 4.56 -6.93
N GLU A 6 -3.11 5.40 -7.97
CA GLU A 6 -2.10 6.45 -8.15
C GLU A 6 -2.11 7.45 -6.99
N TYR A 7 -3.31 7.84 -6.55
CA TYR A 7 -3.49 8.70 -5.39
C TYR A 7 -3.00 8.02 -4.09
N GLU A 8 -3.40 6.76 -3.86
CA GLU A 8 -3.00 5.99 -2.68
C GLU A 8 -1.49 5.79 -2.62
N ALA A 9 -0.87 5.47 -3.76
CA ALA A 9 0.56 5.29 -3.89
C ALA A 9 1.33 6.60 -3.67
N SER A 10 0.83 7.71 -4.20
CA SER A 10 1.44 9.03 -3.98
C SER A 10 1.35 9.42 -2.50
N LYS A 11 0.21 9.17 -1.83
CA LYS A 11 0.10 9.46 -0.40
C LYS A 11 0.93 8.56 0.49
N LEU A 12 1.04 7.28 0.17
CA LEU A 12 1.96 6.42 0.89
C LEU A 12 3.41 6.86 0.68
N ALA A 13 3.82 7.23 -0.53
CA ALA A 13 5.17 7.74 -0.79
C ALA A 13 5.51 8.97 0.08
N ASP A 14 4.59 9.94 0.15
CA ASP A 14 4.74 11.14 1.00
C ASP A 14 4.90 10.75 2.49
N LEU A 15 4.07 9.82 2.98
CA LEU A 15 4.09 9.40 4.38
C LEU A 15 5.35 8.62 4.73
N PHE A 16 5.84 7.81 3.79
CA PHE A 16 7.11 7.09 3.92
C PHE A 16 8.31 8.04 3.99
N ASP A 17 8.35 9.08 3.14
CA ASP A 17 9.39 10.10 3.15
C ASP A 17 9.43 10.86 4.49
N GLN A 18 8.26 11.13 5.07
CA GLN A 18 8.13 11.78 6.36
C GLN A 18 8.49 10.87 7.55
N GLY A 19 8.57 9.55 7.34
CA GLY A 19 8.82 8.56 8.39
C GLY A 19 7.70 8.42 9.42
N ASP A 20 6.50 8.95 9.13
CA ASP A 20 5.36 8.92 10.06
C ASP A 20 4.60 7.60 9.96
N ARG A 21 5.07 6.61 10.74
CA ARG A 21 4.47 5.27 10.78
C ARG A 21 3.03 5.26 11.27
N ILE A 22 2.65 6.19 12.16
CA ILE A 22 1.27 6.23 12.69
C ILE A 22 0.34 6.70 11.57
N ALA A 23 0.72 7.76 10.86
CA ALA A 23 -0.05 8.26 9.73
C ALA A 23 -0.15 7.22 8.59
N MET A 24 0.92 6.44 8.34
CA MET A 24 0.87 5.32 7.38
C MET A 24 -0.19 4.28 7.78
N HIS A 25 -0.20 3.83 9.04
CA HIS A 25 -1.20 2.87 9.52
C HIS A 25 -2.61 3.42 9.43
N MET A 26 -2.85 4.65 9.88
CA MET A 26 -4.17 5.30 9.78
C MET A 26 -4.63 5.41 8.32
N PHE A 27 -3.72 5.71 7.39
CA PHE A 27 -4.05 5.76 5.97
C PHE A 27 -4.45 4.38 5.43
N MET A 28 -3.69 3.33 5.77
CA MET A 28 -4.00 1.96 5.37
C MET A 28 -5.29 1.42 5.99
N GLU A 29 -5.62 1.82 7.23
CA GLU A 29 -6.91 1.53 7.85
C GLU A 29 -8.06 2.18 7.09
N ASN A 30 -7.90 3.41 6.62
CA ASN A 30 -8.91 4.08 5.78
C ASN A 30 -9.11 3.38 4.42
N MET A 31 -8.09 2.68 3.91
CA MET A 31 -8.20 1.82 2.73
C MET A 31 -8.84 0.45 3.05
N HIS A 32 -9.26 0.21 4.29
CA HIS A 32 -9.75 -1.08 4.79
C HIS A 32 -8.76 -2.23 4.59
N MET A 33 -7.46 -1.93 4.63
CA MET A 33 -6.41 -2.92 4.46
C MET A 33 -6.24 -3.77 5.75
N PRO A 34 -6.28 -5.11 5.67
CA PRO A 34 -6.01 -6.00 6.80
C PRO A 34 -4.61 -5.77 7.39
N ILE A 35 -4.45 -5.88 8.72
CA ILE A 35 -3.19 -5.62 9.42
C ILE A 35 -2.02 -6.45 8.87
N ASP A 36 -2.29 -7.70 8.52
CA ASP A 36 -1.32 -8.61 7.89
C ASP A 36 -0.83 -8.09 6.52
N VAL A 37 -1.70 -7.43 5.75
CA VAL A 37 -1.34 -6.79 4.48
C VAL A 37 -0.60 -5.47 4.72
N GLN A 38 -0.99 -4.69 5.72
CA GLN A 38 -0.29 -3.45 6.10
C GLN A 38 1.18 -3.73 6.42
N ASN A 39 1.44 -4.74 7.25
CA ASN A 39 2.81 -5.10 7.64
C ASN A 39 3.64 -5.54 6.43
N LYS A 40 3.11 -6.42 5.58
CA LYS A 40 3.81 -6.87 4.38
C LYS A 40 4.08 -5.74 3.39
N LEU A 41 3.09 -4.85 3.20
CA LEU A 41 3.23 -3.69 2.33
C LEU A 41 4.33 -2.76 2.84
N MET A 42 4.40 -2.52 4.15
CA MET A 42 5.48 -1.71 4.73
C MET A 42 6.85 -2.37 4.59
N GLU A 43 6.94 -3.68 4.78
CA GLU A 43 8.18 -4.44 4.58
C GLU A 43 8.66 -4.36 3.12
N GLU A 44 7.75 -4.55 2.15
CA GLU A 44 8.08 -4.45 0.73
C GLU A 44 8.51 -3.04 0.33
N ILE A 45 7.80 -2.00 0.78
CA ILE A 45 8.17 -0.62 0.47
C ILE A 45 9.51 -0.26 1.11
N SER A 46 9.77 -0.71 2.34
CA SER A 46 11.05 -0.49 3.03
C SER A 46 12.22 -1.22 2.35
N ALA A 47 11.94 -2.30 1.61
CA ALA A 47 12.93 -3.04 0.83
C ALA A 47 13.21 -2.41 -0.55
N LEU A 48 12.44 -1.40 -0.97
CA LEU A 48 12.69 -0.71 -2.23
C LEU A 48 13.98 0.13 -2.14
N ASN A 49 14.84 -0.03 -3.15
CA ASN A 49 16.02 0.83 -3.31
C ASN A 49 15.64 2.29 -3.62
N HIS A 50 14.44 2.51 -4.17
CA HIS A 50 13.90 3.82 -4.46
C HIS A 50 12.39 3.80 -4.18
N ILE A 51 11.95 4.67 -3.27
CA ILE A 51 10.55 4.81 -2.92
C ILE A 51 9.93 5.82 -3.90
N ASP A 52 9.16 5.31 -4.85
CA ASP A 52 8.44 6.12 -5.81
C ASP A 52 6.99 5.62 -6.01
N GLN A 53 6.13 6.52 -6.48
CA GLN A 53 4.71 6.25 -6.68
C GLN A 53 4.46 5.02 -7.57
N ASN A 54 5.25 4.79 -8.61
CA ASN A 54 5.01 3.64 -9.49
C ASN A 54 5.34 2.32 -8.79
N SER A 55 6.44 2.29 -8.03
CA SER A 55 6.84 1.10 -7.27
C SER A 55 5.80 0.77 -6.20
N ILE A 56 5.35 1.78 -5.44
CA ILE A 56 4.29 1.61 -4.43
C ILE A 56 2.96 1.21 -5.07
N GLY A 57 2.59 1.82 -6.20
CA GLY A 57 1.32 1.52 -6.88
C GLY A 57 1.24 0.06 -7.35
N LYS A 58 2.36 -0.51 -7.81
CA LYS A 58 2.43 -1.94 -8.16
C LYS A 58 2.24 -2.85 -6.94
N ILE A 59 2.82 -2.46 -5.80
CA ILE A 59 2.68 -3.18 -4.54
C ILE A 59 1.20 -3.17 -4.11
N ILE A 60 0.56 -1.99 -4.10
CA ILE A 60 -0.87 -1.84 -3.78
C ILE A 60 -1.75 -2.64 -4.76
N GLU A 61 -1.49 -2.58 -6.07
CA GLU A 61 -2.23 -3.37 -7.08
C GLU A 61 -2.14 -4.87 -6.79
N ASN A 62 -0.96 -5.37 -6.44
CA ASN A 62 -0.74 -6.79 -6.14
C ASN A 62 -1.52 -7.25 -4.90
N TYR A 63 -1.55 -6.42 -3.86
CA TYR A 63 -2.31 -6.71 -2.63
C TYR A 63 -3.83 -6.55 -2.82
N GLY A 64 -4.27 -5.54 -3.58
CA GLY A 64 -5.67 -5.34 -3.92
C GLY A 64 -6.23 -6.47 -4.79
N GLN A 65 -5.44 -6.97 -5.75
CA GLN A 65 -5.81 -8.15 -6.55
C GLN A 65 -5.85 -9.42 -5.71
N SER A 66 -4.87 -9.63 -4.82
CA SER A 66 -4.84 -10.80 -3.94
C SER A 66 -6.08 -10.87 -3.04
N GLN A 67 -6.48 -9.75 -2.43
CA GLN A 67 -7.70 -9.69 -1.63
C GLN A 67 -9.00 -9.91 -2.43
N PHE A 68 -9.03 -9.47 -3.69
CA PHE A 68 -10.17 -9.72 -4.58
C PHE A 68 -10.28 -11.20 -4.96
N SER A 69 -9.16 -11.86 -5.22
CA SER A 69 -9.09 -13.30 -5.51
C SER A 69 -9.48 -14.16 -4.31
N GLU A 70 -9.05 -13.81 -3.09
CA GLU A 70 -9.43 -14.53 -1.86
C GLU A 70 -10.93 -14.40 -1.52
N ARG A 71 -11.56 -13.26 -1.85
CA ARG A 71 -13.01 -13.07 -1.65
C ARG A 71 -13.88 -13.81 -2.68
N LEU A 72 -13.34 -14.10 -3.86
CA LEU A 72 -14.03 -14.86 -4.92
C LEU A 72 -13.96 -16.38 -4.73
N THR A 73 -13.12 -16.85 -3.82
CA THR A 73 -12.95 -18.28 -3.51
C THR A 73 -13.72 -18.75 -2.27
N LEU A 74 -14.57 -17.89 -1.69
CA LEU A 74 -15.51 -18.19 -0.61
C LEU A 74 -16.95 -18.23 -1.13
#